data_AF-H7C6H3-F1
#
_entry.id   AF-H7C6H3-F1
#
_cell.length_a   1.000
_cell.length_b   1.000
_cell.length_c   1.000
_cell.angle_alpha   90.00
_cell.angle_beta   90.00
_cell.angle_gamma   90.00
#
_symmetry.space_group_name_H-M   'P 1'
#
loop_
_entity.id
_entity.type
_entity.pdbx_description
1 polymer ?
#
loop_
_entity_poly.entity_id
_entity_poly.type
_entity_poly.pdbx_seq_one_letter_code
_entity_poly.pdbx_strand_id
1 'polypeptide(L)' 'MEDGKGVRRKFKSYLGYFHIDIAEVRTAMGGLYLFVAIDRTSKCAFTELHEKPRVSQPTSCGT' A
#
# COMPACT_ATOMS: atom_id res chain seq x y z
N MET A 1 -34.42 -11.79 8.19
CA MET A 1 -33.36 -10.85 8.64
C MET A 1 -32.48 -11.65 9.58
N GLU A 2 -31.16 -11.75 9.47
CA GLU A 2 -30.12 -11.12 8.65
C GLU A 2 -28.84 -11.85 9.09
N ASP A 3 -27.95 -12.27 8.18
CA ASP A 3 -26.50 -12.19 8.43
C ASP A 3 -25.73 -12.60 7.15
N GLY A 4 -25.24 -11.60 6.42
CA GLY A 4 -24.43 -11.76 5.22
C GLY A 4 -23.03 -12.33 5.51
N LYS A 5 -22.94 -13.52 6.10
CA LYS A 5 -21.68 -14.24 6.29
C LYS A 5 -21.32 -14.97 4.99
N GLY A 6 -20.77 -14.20 4.05
CA GLY A 6 -20.18 -14.73 2.84
C GLY A 6 -19.25 -15.90 3.16
N VAL A 7 -19.44 -17.03 2.46
CA VAL A 7 -18.68 -18.26 2.64
C VAL A 7 -17.18 -17.91 2.65
N ARG A 8 -16.52 -18.06 3.80
CA ARG A 8 -15.07 -17.83 3.93
C ARG A 8 -14.35 -18.92 3.14
N ARG A 9 -14.07 -18.65 1.86
CA ARG A 9 -13.23 -19.50 1.02
C ARG A 9 -11.83 -19.48 1.60
N LYS A 10 -11.35 -20.65 2.04
CA LYS A 10 -9.95 -20.80 2.43
C LYS A 10 -9.10 -20.50 1.20
N PHE A 11 -8.24 -19.49 1.33
CA PHE A 11 -7.20 -19.22 0.35
C PHE A 11 -6.38 -20.48 0.14
N LYS A 12 -6.23 -20.90 -1.11
CA LYS A 12 -5.49 -22.10 -1.46
C LYS A 12 -4.03 -21.87 -1.03
N SER A 13 -3.38 -22.88 -0.47
CA SER A 13 -2.10 -22.81 0.28
C SER A 13 -0.87 -22.43 -0.56
N TYR A 14 -1.08 -21.86 -1.75
CA TYR A 14 -0.07 -21.31 -2.64
C TYR A 14 -0.14 -19.79 -2.77
N LEU A 15 -0.97 -19.11 -1.96
CA LEU A 15 -0.86 -17.66 -1.78
C LEU A 15 0.38 -17.39 -0.92
N GLY A 16 1.53 -17.54 -1.58
CA GLY A 16 2.86 -17.33 -1.05
C GLY A 16 2.96 -15.96 -0.39
N TYR A 17 3.71 -15.92 0.68
CA TYR A 17 3.97 -14.74 1.47
C TYR A 17 4.44 -13.57 0.59
N PHE A 18 3.67 -12.48 0.60
CA PHE A 18 4.07 -11.21 0.00
C PHE A 18 4.71 -10.32 1.07
N HIS A 19 5.85 -9.72 0.75
CA HIS A 19 6.34 -8.58 1.50
C HIS A 19 5.84 -7.32 0.83
N ILE A 20 5.02 -6.57 1.56
CA ILE A 20 4.56 -5.25 1.14
C ILE A 20 5.39 -4.24 1.92
N ASP A 21 6.22 -3.51 1.21
CA ASP A 21 7.12 -2.49 1.74
C ASP A 21 6.74 -1.11 1.18
N ILE A 22 6.97 -0.07 1.98
CA ILE A 22 6.74 1.32 1.59
C ILE A 22 8.08 2.05 1.69
N ALA A 23 8.50 2.70 0.61
CA ALA A 23 9.70 3.51 0.58
C ALA A 23 9.36 4.96 0.18
N GLU A 24 9.97 5.94 0.85
CA GLU A 24 9.94 7.33 0.40
C GLU A 24 11.13 7.56 -0.54
N VAL A 25 10.86 8.00 -1.77
CA VAL A 25 11.87 8.33 -2.77
C VAL A 25 11.93 9.85 -2.90
N ARG A 26 13.09 10.43 -2.56
CA ARG A 26 13.33 11.87 -2.71
C ARG A 26 13.99 12.14 -4.05
N THR A 27 13.32 12.94 -4.89
CA THR A 27 13.84 13.42 -6.17
C THR A 27 13.97 14.95 -6.13
N ALA A 28 14.62 15.54 -7.13
CA ALA A 28 14.71 17.00 -7.25
C ALA A 28 13.35 17.71 -7.33
N MET A 29 12.28 16.98 -7.65
CA MET A 29 10.91 17.51 -7.77
C MET A 29 10.04 17.28 -6.52
N GLY A 30 10.57 16.63 -5.47
CA GLY A 30 9.85 16.37 -4.21
C GLY A 30 9.99 14.94 -3.69
N GLY A 31 9.24 14.64 -2.63
CA GLY A 31 9.13 13.30 -2.04
C GLY A 31 7.95 12.53 -2.64
N LEU A 32 8.21 11.31 -3.10
CA LEU A 32 7.23 10.37 -3.66
C LEU A 32 7.18 9.13 -2.77
N TYR A 33 6.03 8.44 -2.71
CA TYR A 33 5.92 7.15 -2.04
C TYR A 33 5.93 6.02 -3.06
N LEU A 34 6.83 5.06 -2.89
CA LEU A 34 6.93 3.84 -3.67
C LEU A 34 6.37 2.69 -2.85
N PHE A 35 5.29 2.09 -3.33
CA PHE A 35 4.76 0.85 -2.77
C PHE A 35 5.40 -0.32 -3.52
N VAL A 36 5.94 -1.27 -2.77
CA VAL A 36 6.64 -2.44 -3.32
C VAL A 36 5.96 -3.68 -2.79
N ALA A 37 5.52 -4.56 -3.69
CA ALA A 37 5.03 -5.89 -3.35
C ALA A 37 5.97 -6.93 -3.95
N ILE A 38 6.67 -7.68 -3.08
CA ILE A 38 7.60 -8.73 -3.47
C ILE A 38 6.96 -10.09 -3.21
N ASP A 39 6.81 -10.88 -4.27
CA ASP A 39 6.46 -12.30 -4.14
C ASP A 39 7.74 -13.11 -3.94
N ARG A 40 7.90 -13.66 -2.73
CA ARG A 40 9.04 -14.54 -2.40
C ARG A 40 9.03 -15.85 -3.16
N THR A 41 7.88 -16.29 -3.64
CA THR A 41 7.68 -17.59 -4.29
C THR A 41 7.98 -17.50 -5.78
N SER A 42 7.45 -16.49 -6.48
CA SER A 42 7.70 -16.30 -7.91
C SER A 42 8.92 -15.43 -8.23
N LYS A 43 9.53 -14.77 -7.23
CA LYS A 43 10.65 -13.81 -7.40
C LYS A 43 10.29 -12.61 -8.29
N CYS A 44 9.01 -12.28 -8.36
CA CYS A 44 8.53 -11.07 -9.02
C CYS A 44 8.37 -9.93 -8.00
N ALA A 45 8.64 -8.71 -8.44
CA ALA A 45 8.38 -7.50 -7.67
C ALA A 45 7.45 -6.58 -8.48
N PHE A 46 6.38 -6.11 -7.84
CA PHE A 46 5.49 -5.11 -8.39
C PHE A 46 5.71 -3.80 -7.63
N THR A 47 5.79 -2.68 -8.35
CA THR A 47 6.03 -1.38 -7.76
C THR A 47 5.14 -0.31 -8.35
N GLU A 48 4.52 0.50 -7.49
CA GLU A 48 3.69 1.64 -7.91
C GLU A 48 4.16 2.91 -7.18
N LEU A 49 4.36 3.97 -7.95
CA LEU A 49 4.82 5.26 -7.46
C LEU A 49 3.62 6.20 -7.31
N HIS A 50 3.38 6.67 -6.10
CA HIS A 50 2.36 7.66 -5.81
C HIS A 50 2.97 8.99 -5.37
N GLU A 51 2.30 10.07 -5.75
CA GLU A 51 2.58 11.37 -5.18
C GLU A 51 2.31 11.36 -3.68
N LYS A 52 3.23 11.97 -2.92
CA LYS A 52 3.03 12.15 -1.48
C LYS A 52 1.76 12.99 -1.28
N PRO A 53 0.77 12.52 -0.51
CA PRO A 53 -0.40 13.32 -0.21
C PRO A 53 0.07 14.64 0.38
N ARG A 54 -0.36 15.76 -0.22
CA ARG A 54 -0.21 17.06 0.44
C ARG A 54 -1.01 16.95 1.72
N VAL A 55 -0.32 16.85 2.85
CA VAL A 55 -0.92 17.24 4.13
C VAL A 55 -1.28 18.70 3.91
N SER A 56 -2.55 18.97 3.63
CA SER A 56 -3.08 20.33 3.72
C SER A 56 -2.64 20.83 5.09
N GLN A 57 -1.87 21.91 5.11
CA GLN A 57 -1.39 22.54 6.33
C GLN A 57 -2.54 22.53 7.36
N PRO A 58 -2.31 22.20 8.64
CA PRO A 58 -3.34 22.41 9.64
C PRO A 58 -3.73 23.87 9.51
N THR A 59 -4.95 24.13 9.04
CA THR A 59 -5.47 25.48 8.93
C THR A 59 -5.28 26.08 10.30
N SER A 60 -4.38 27.07 10.40
CA SER A 60 -4.16 27.79 11.64
C SER A 60 -5.52 28.24 12.13
N CYS A 61 -5.98 27.73 13.27
CA CYS A 61 -7.12 28.35 13.94
C CYS A 61 -6.62 29.71 14.43
N GLY A 62 -6.90 30.74 13.63
CA GLY A 62 -6.63 32.12 14.01
C GLY A 62 -7.67 32.54 15.05
N THR A 63 -7.17 32.99 16.20
CA THR A 63 -7.89 33.76 17.22
C THR A 63 -8.43 35.06 16.66
#